data_AF-A0A356F303-F1
#
_entry.id   AF-A0A356F303-F1
#
_cell.length_a   1.000
_cell.length_b   1.000
_cell.length_c   1.000
_cell.angle_alpha   90.00
_cell.angle_beta   90.00
_cell.angle_gamma   90.00
#
_symmetry.space_group_name_H-M   'P 1'
#
loop_
_entity.id
_entity.type
_entity.pdbx_description
1 polymer ?
#
loop_
_entity_poly.entity_id
_entity_poly.type
_entity_poly.pdbx_seq_one_letter_code
_entity_poly.pdbx_strand_id
1 'polypeptide(L)'
;MVEIKIVKTKKQIKEFVKFVDYLYSDCKQYCPRYQKSEHKLFSHKKNPSLVSNEIIGFLAYQEGKVVGRTLGIINRVEKEQSGIVRFSHFDFINDTEVSFALLNSLLEWAKTLGATSIVGSLNFNDLGQIGMVYKNSSQAISTYQQGYNYSYYLEHLKAFGFTFAKKYNEYSLTLKDNFDLTDVKDNIYKNLSKAKLRLVEGSIKFKVAMYARKIFDLMYENSISSYPLVITDKVYLNYLKTIKNLFESDDLIILINDSDEVVGSMLITKNTSLGLQTTMGRVFVSKTMYTVGGEYKNEHDISWMISNKNYNKEVMEIFSGILAEKFETNDYYMIFSNLWINSDTKKQAFENYFDFNLLRSRLITSLNLKNNKISGVVREKEEFCVPTFKTNKSELS
;
A
#
# COMPACT_ATOMS: atom_id res chain seq x y z
N MET A 1 32.73 6.07 3.03
CA MET A 1 32.70 4.67 2.56
C MET A 1 31.53 3.96 3.17
N VAL A 2 30.53 3.69 2.34
CA VAL A 2 29.35 2.89 2.70
C VAL A 2 29.66 1.40 2.56
N GLU A 3 29.38 0.62 3.60
CA GLU A 3 29.48 -0.84 3.61
C GLU A 3 28.10 -1.48 3.44
N ILE A 4 27.93 -2.36 2.46
CA ILE A 4 26.68 -3.11 2.28
C ILE A 4 26.78 -4.50 2.92
N LYS A 5 25.75 -4.86 3.72
CA LYS A 5 25.59 -6.19 4.29
C LYS A 5 24.25 -6.80 3.90
N ILE A 6 24.28 -8.08 3.53
CA ILE A 6 23.06 -8.89 3.36
C ILE A 6 22.48 -9.21 4.74
N VAL A 7 21.18 -9.07 4.89
CA VAL A 7 20.43 -9.43 6.10
C VAL A 7 20.35 -10.96 6.21
N LYS A 8 21.10 -11.54 7.16
CA LYS A 8 21.14 -13.00 7.41
C LYS A 8 20.87 -13.36 8.87
N THR A 9 21.21 -12.47 9.79
CA THR A 9 21.15 -12.73 11.24
C THR A 9 19.97 -12.05 11.91
N LYS A 10 19.55 -12.57 13.08
CA LYS A 10 18.51 -11.91 13.90
C LYS A 10 18.87 -10.47 14.27
N LYS A 11 20.16 -10.17 14.47
CA LYS A 11 20.66 -8.82 14.75
C LYS A 11 20.39 -7.89 13.56
N GLN A 12 20.79 -8.31 12.36
CA GLN A 12 20.55 -7.54 11.13
C GLN A 12 19.07 -7.37 10.83
N ILE A 13 18.24 -8.39 11.08
CA ILE A 13 16.78 -8.23 10.93
C ILE A 13 16.27 -7.14 11.87
N LYS A 14 16.73 -7.11 13.13
CA LYS A 14 16.34 -6.07 14.08
C LYS A 14 16.80 -4.68 13.65
N GLU A 15 18.02 -4.57 13.15
CA GLU A 15 18.58 -3.33 12.59
C GLU A 15 17.78 -2.86 11.36
N PHE A 16 17.44 -3.78 10.45
CA PHE A 16 16.58 -3.53 9.30
C PHE A 16 15.24 -2.95 9.72
N VAL A 17 14.54 -3.59 10.67
CA VAL A 17 13.23 -3.12 11.13
C VAL A 17 13.33 -1.75 11.83
N LYS A 18 14.34 -1.54 12.67
CA LYS A 18 14.46 -0.33 13.49
C LYS A 18 14.97 0.90 12.75
N PHE A 19 15.62 0.74 11.61
CA PHE A 19 16.20 1.88 10.90
C PHE A 19 15.16 2.98 10.57
N VAL A 20 13.94 2.61 10.19
CA VAL A 20 12.88 3.58 9.90
C VAL A 20 12.35 4.32 11.14
N ASP A 21 12.40 3.70 12.33
CA ASP A 21 12.06 4.39 13.58
C ASP A 21 13.00 5.60 13.80
N TYR A 22 14.27 5.46 13.40
CA TYR A 22 15.25 6.55 13.46
C TYR A 22 15.04 7.55 12.32
N LEU A 23 14.94 7.07 11.08
CA LEU A 23 14.84 7.91 9.88
C LEU A 23 13.61 8.83 9.89
N TYR A 24 12.50 8.37 10.45
CA TYR A 24 11.23 9.11 10.50
C TYR A 24 10.84 9.58 11.90
N SER A 25 11.78 9.61 12.84
CA SER A 25 11.53 9.99 14.24
C SER A 25 10.79 11.32 14.39
N ASP A 26 11.12 12.31 13.55
CA ASP A 26 10.51 13.64 13.57
C ASP A 26 9.47 13.86 12.44
N CYS A 27 9.08 12.80 11.71
CA CYS A 27 8.18 12.92 10.57
C CYS A 27 6.72 12.70 10.96
N LYS A 28 5.97 13.80 11.09
CA LYS A 28 4.53 13.76 11.42
C LYS A 28 3.67 13.04 10.38
N GLN A 29 4.11 12.97 9.13
CA GLN A 29 3.37 12.31 8.05
C GLN A 29 3.68 10.81 7.94
N TYR A 30 4.70 10.32 8.65
CA TYR A 30 5.08 8.92 8.62
C TYR A 30 4.17 8.07 9.51
N CYS A 31 3.61 7.01 8.91
CA CYS A 31 2.90 5.95 9.62
C CYS A 31 3.82 4.72 9.75
N PRO A 32 4.22 4.35 10.98
CA PRO A 32 5.04 3.18 11.22
C PRO A 32 4.38 1.87 10.79
N ARG A 33 5.19 0.92 10.34
CA ARG A 33 4.72 -0.44 10.05
C ARG A 33 4.57 -1.25 11.34
N TYR A 34 3.69 -2.25 11.33
CA TYR A 34 3.58 -3.19 12.45
C TYR A 34 4.90 -3.96 12.66
N GLN A 35 5.64 -3.65 13.74
CA GLN A 35 6.98 -4.21 13.98
C GLN A 35 6.97 -5.76 14.03
N LYS A 36 5.88 -6.35 14.53
CA LYS A 36 5.73 -7.82 14.57
C LYS A 36 5.70 -8.47 13.18
N SER A 37 5.12 -7.78 12.20
CA SER A 37 5.08 -8.24 10.80
C SER A 37 6.45 -8.07 10.16
N GLU A 38 7.08 -6.91 10.38
CA GLU A 38 8.41 -6.59 9.87
C GLU A 38 9.48 -7.59 10.39
N HIS A 39 9.43 -7.98 11.66
CA HIS A 39 10.35 -9.00 12.21
C HIS A 39 10.14 -10.41 11.64
N LYS A 40 9.00 -10.68 11.02
CA LYS A 40 8.70 -11.97 10.38
C LYS A 40 9.07 -11.99 8.91
N LEU A 41 9.41 -10.84 8.32
CA LEU A 41 9.66 -10.64 6.88
C LEU A 41 10.56 -11.74 6.28
N PHE A 42 11.67 -12.05 6.95
CA PHE A 42 12.68 -13.03 6.53
C PHE A 42 12.44 -14.48 7.01
N SER A 43 11.29 -14.77 7.63
CA SER A 43 11.04 -16.09 8.23
C SER A 43 10.14 -16.93 7.33
N HIS A 44 10.69 -17.93 6.63
CA HIS A 44 9.88 -18.89 5.84
C HIS A 44 8.80 -19.61 6.65
N LYS A 45 9.01 -19.78 7.97
CA LYS A 45 8.02 -20.36 8.88
C LYS A 45 6.86 -19.41 9.19
N LYS A 46 7.11 -18.10 9.24
CA LYS A 46 6.14 -17.10 9.75
C LYS A 46 5.61 -16.14 8.68
N ASN A 47 6.28 -16.02 7.53
CA ASN A 47 5.88 -15.22 6.39
C ASN A 47 5.43 -16.13 5.24
N PRO A 48 4.11 -16.27 5.00
CA PRO A 48 3.59 -17.11 3.93
C PRO A 48 3.86 -16.56 2.54
N SER A 49 4.15 -15.26 2.40
CA SER A 49 4.52 -14.70 1.09
C SER A 49 5.76 -15.39 0.53
N LEU A 50 6.65 -15.92 1.39
CA LEU A 50 7.84 -16.66 0.98
C LEU A 50 7.56 -18.07 0.44
N VAL A 51 6.29 -18.48 0.32
CA VAL A 51 5.91 -19.72 -0.38
C VAL A 51 6.09 -19.55 -1.90
N SER A 52 5.73 -18.38 -2.43
CA SER A 52 5.77 -18.05 -3.86
C SER A 52 6.78 -16.95 -4.21
N ASN A 53 7.46 -16.41 -3.19
CA ASN A 53 8.44 -15.33 -3.34
C ASN A 53 9.78 -15.67 -2.70
N GLU A 54 10.85 -15.13 -3.27
CA GLU A 54 12.19 -15.12 -2.67
C GLU A 54 12.61 -13.69 -2.39
N ILE A 55 13.42 -13.48 -1.35
CA ILE A 55 13.84 -12.13 -0.97
C ILE A 55 15.31 -12.05 -0.64
N ILE A 56 15.86 -10.85 -0.81
CA ILE A 56 17.16 -10.46 -0.28
C ILE A 56 17.03 -9.10 0.40
N GLY A 57 17.52 -8.99 1.63
CA GLY A 57 17.59 -7.72 2.34
C GLY A 57 19.01 -7.19 2.33
N PHE A 58 19.17 -5.89 2.10
CA PHE A 58 20.44 -5.18 2.20
C PHE A 58 20.35 -4.09 3.25
N LEU A 59 21.44 -3.91 3.99
CA LEU A 59 21.68 -2.81 4.92
C LEU A 59 22.93 -2.06 4.49
N ALA A 60 22.84 -0.73 4.48
CA ALA A 60 23.97 0.16 4.29
C ALA A 60 24.45 0.65 5.66
N TYR A 61 25.76 0.52 5.90
CA TYR A 61 26.42 1.02 7.11
C TYR A 61 27.41 2.12 6.76
N GLN A 62 27.46 3.14 7.60
CA GLN A 62 28.49 4.18 7.60
C GLN A 62 28.93 4.37 9.05
N GLU A 63 30.23 4.27 9.30
CA GLU A 63 30.80 4.38 10.65
C GLU A 63 30.13 3.41 11.66
N GLY A 64 29.83 2.19 11.21
CA GLY A 64 29.18 1.15 12.03
C GLY A 64 27.69 1.37 12.32
N LYS A 65 27.08 2.46 11.83
CA LYS A 65 25.65 2.76 11.99
C LYS A 65 24.89 2.46 10.71
N VAL A 66 23.66 1.97 10.83
CA VAL A 66 22.78 1.76 9.67
C VAL A 66 22.30 3.11 9.15
N VAL A 67 22.54 3.35 7.86
CA VAL A 67 22.17 4.58 7.14
C VAL A 67 21.21 4.33 5.98
N GLY A 68 20.91 3.08 5.68
CA GLY A 68 19.89 2.72 4.71
C GLY A 68 19.60 1.23 4.66
N ARG A 69 18.50 0.88 4.00
CA ARG A 69 18.04 -0.49 3.79
C ARG A 69 17.31 -0.61 2.46
N THR A 70 17.27 -1.81 1.89
CA THR A 70 16.38 -2.15 0.78
C THR A 70 16.07 -3.64 0.77
N LEU A 71 14.91 -4.00 0.23
CA LEU A 71 14.48 -5.39 0.06
C LEU A 71 14.26 -5.67 -1.42
N GLY A 72 15.06 -6.57 -1.98
CA GLY A 72 14.76 -7.19 -3.27
C GLY A 72 13.77 -8.33 -3.10
N ILE A 73 12.80 -8.44 -4.00
CA ILE A 73 11.77 -9.48 -4.00
C ILE A 73 11.66 -10.09 -5.40
N ILE A 74 11.73 -11.42 -5.46
CA ILE A 74 11.35 -12.19 -6.63
C ILE A 74 9.94 -12.72 -6.38
N ASN A 75 8.99 -12.32 -7.21
CA ASN A 75 7.75 -13.08 -7.39
C ASN A 75 8.00 -14.08 -8.53
N ARG A 76 7.91 -15.39 -8.25
CA ARG A 76 8.30 -16.42 -9.22
C ARG A 76 7.51 -16.36 -10.52
N VAL A 77 6.19 -16.23 -10.40
CA VAL A 77 5.29 -16.18 -11.57
C VAL A 77 5.54 -14.94 -12.40
N GLU A 78 5.70 -13.79 -11.76
CA GLU A 78 6.02 -12.54 -12.46
C GLU A 78 7.39 -12.55 -13.13
N LYS A 79 8.40 -13.11 -12.46
CA LYS A 79 9.73 -13.24 -13.03
C LYS A 79 9.70 -14.12 -14.28
N GLU A 80 8.99 -15.24 -14.22
CA GLU A 80 8.83 -16.15 -15.36
C GLU A 80 8.07 -15.49 -16.52
N GLN A 81 7.03 -14.71 -16.23
CA GLN A 81 6.19 -14.06 -17.25
C GLN A 81 6.84 -12.81 -17.87
N SER A 82 7.54 -12.00 -17.07
CA SER A 82 7.92 -10.63 -17.43
C SER A 82 9.39 -10.30 -17.14
N GLY A 83 10.15 -11.19 -16.53
CA GLY A 83 11.57 -10.97 -16.18
C GLY A 83 11.78 -9.89 -15.11
N ILE A 84 10.74 -9.52 -14.35
CA ILE A 84 10.79 -8.44 -13.37
C ILE A 84 11.33 -8.93 -12.03
N VAL A 85 12.18 -8.13 -11.40
CA VAL A 85 12.48 -8.19 -9.97
C VAL A 85 11.89 -6.95 -9.29
N ARG A 86 11.27 -7.13 -8.13
CA ARG A 86 10.71 -6.03 -7.35
C ARG A 86 11.70 -5.51 -6.32
N PHE A 87 11.52 -4.27 -5.90
CA PHE A 87 12.14 -3.75 -4.69
C PHE A 87 11.15 -3.04 -3.78
N SER A 88 11.40 -3.07 -2.48
CA SER A 88 10.61 -2.37 -1.46
C SER A 88 11.51 -1.99 -0.27
N HIS A 89 10.94 -1.31 0.73
CA HIS A 89 11.67 -0.89 1.94
C HIS A 89 12.96 -0.13 1.59
N PHE A 90 12.94 0.64 0.49
CA PHE A 90 14.08 1.41 0.04
C PHE A 90 14.16 2.70 0.86
N ASP A 91 14.63 2.57 2.10
CA ASP A 91 14.72 3.67 3.05
C ASP A 91 16.19 4.01 3.28
N PHE A 92 16.56 5.28 3.21
CA PHE A 92 17.94 5.73 3.36
C PHE A 92 17.99 7.20 3.81
N ILE A 93 19.10 7.63 4.41
CA ILE A 93 19.38 9.06 4.65
C ILE A 93 19.64 9.77 3.32
N ASN A 94 19.45 11.09 3.23
CA ASN A 94 19.64 11.86 1.99
C ASN A 94 21.12 11.97 1.58
N ASP A 95 21.70 10.84 1.16
CA ASP A 95 23.09 10.67 0.74
C ASP A 95 23.12 9.76 -0.50
N THR A 96 23.68 10.30 -1.59
CA THR A 96 23.75 9.59 -2.87
C THR A 96 24.63 8.35 -2.77
N GLU A 97 25.74 8.38 -2.02
CA GLU A 97 26.62 7.22 -1.83
C GLU A 97 25.83 6.05 -1.22
N VAL A 98 24.99 6.33 -0.23
CA VAL A 98 24.13 5.33 0.43
C VAL A 98 23.11 4.74 -0.53
N SER A 99 22.36 5.61 -1.22
CA SER A 99 21.31 5.18 -2.14
C SER A 99 21.86 4.36 -3.31
N PHE A 100 22.99 4.77 -3.88
CA PHE A 100 23.61 4.11 -5.02
C PHE A 100 24.23 2.78 -4.61
N ALA A 101 24.83 2.68 -3.42
CA ALA A 101 25.34 1.41 -2.91
C ALA A 101 24.23 0.36 -2.73
N LEU A 102 23.06 0.78 -2.20
CA LEU A 102 21.88 -0.09 -2.09
C LEU A 102 21.33 -0.50 -3.46
N LEU A 103 21.18 0.45 -4.39
CA LEU A 103 20.66 0.19 -5.73
C LEU A 103 21.61 -0.69 -6.56
N ASN A 104 22.92 -0.47 -6.47
CA ASN A 104 23.92 -1.33 -7.11
C ASN A 104 23.86 -2.76 -6.59
N SER A 105 23.72 -2.94 -5.26
CA SER A 105 23.61 -4.28 -4.67
C SER A 105 22.36 -5.03 -5.13
N LEU A 106 21.24 -4.31 -5.24
CA LEU A 106 20.00 -4.82 -5.80
C LEU A 106 20.15 -5.16 -7.29
N LEU A 107 20.81 -4.29 -8.06
CA LEU A 107 21.10 -4.48 -9.48
C LEU A 107 21.94 -5.72 -9.74
N GLU A 108 23.04 -5.90 -9.01
CA GLU A 108 23.90 -7.07 -9.16
C GLU A 108 23.16 -8.35 -8.81
N TRP A 109 22.37 -8.35 -7.73
CA TRP A 109 21.51 -9.49 -7.41
C TRP A 109 20.49 -9.78 -8.52
N ALA A 110 19.80 -8.76 -9.03
CA ALA A 110 18.84 -8.92 -10.12
C ALA A 110 19.48 -9.48 -11.41
N LYS A 111 20.71 -9.06 -11.75
CA LYS A 111 21.48 -9.62 -12.87
C LYS A 111 21.79 -11.11 -12.69
N THR A 112 22.18 -11.55 -11.48
CA THR A 112 22.44 -12.99 -11.22
C THR A 112 21.22 -13.86 -11.46
N LEU A 113 20.03 -13.26 -11.42
CA LEU A 113 18.75 -13.93 -11.61
C LEU A 113 18.26 -13.90 -13.05
N GLY A 114 18.99 -13.26 -13.97
CA GLY A 114 18.56 -13.04 -15.36
C GLY A 114 17.39 -12.07 -15.48
N ALA A 115 17.22 -11.14 -14.52
CA ALA A 115 16.15 -10.15 -14.57
C ALA A 115 16.35 -9.19 -15.75
N THR A 116 15.24 -8.78 -16.37
CA THR A 116 15.22 -7.81 -17.45
C THR A 116 14.92 -6.40 -16.98
N SER A 117 14.34 -6.26 -15.80
CA SER A 117 14.01 -4.98 -15.18
C SER A 117 13.89 -5.10 -13.66
N ILE A 118 14.05 -3.96 -12.99
CA ILE A 118 13.81 -3.80 -11.55
C ILE A 118 12.66 -2.80 -11.40
N VAL A 119 11.62 -3.13 -10.66
CA VAL A 119 10.44 -2.28 -10.48
C VAL A 119 10.12 -2.06 -9.01
N GLY A 120 9.80 -0.82 -8.62
CA GLY A 120 9.38 -0.55 -7.26
C GLY A 120 9.05 0.92 -6.97
N SER A 121 8.71 1.26 -5.73
CA SER A 121 8.56 0.33 -4.62
C SER A 121 7.33 -0.58 -4.82
N LEU A 122 7.50 -1.90 -4.76
CA LEU A 122 6.42 -2.89 -4.83
C LEU A 122 6.63 -3.95 -3.75
N ASN A 123 5.58 -4.25 -2.99
CA ASN A 123 5.62 -5.31 -1.98
C ASN A 123 5.48 -6.71 -2.61
N PHE A 124 5.39 -7.77 -1.79
CA PHE A 124 5.19 -9.15 -2.25
C PHE A 124 3.96 -9.33 -3.16
N ASN A 125 2.96 -8.47 -2.99
CA ASN A 125 1.71 -8.46 -3.71
C ASN A 125 1.12 -7.03 -3.70
N ASP A 126 0.09 -6.82 -4.49
CA ASP A 126 -0.52 -5.49 -4.68
C ASP A 126 -1.43 -5.07 -3.53
N LEU A 127 -1.63 -5.92 -2.53
CA LEU A 127 -2.34 -5.59 -1.29
C LEU A 127 -1.42 -4.95 -0.24
N GLY A 128 -0.11 -4.91 -0.50
CA GLY A 128 0.86 -4.21 0.34
C GLY A 128 1.17 -2.80 -0.15
N GLN A 129 2.06 -2.10 0.57
CA GLN A 129 2.54 -0.78 0.16
C GLN A 129 3.19 -0.80 -1.22
N ILE A 130 2.67 0.00 -2.15
CA ILE A 130 3.17 0.14 -3.52
C ILE A 130 3.43 1.60 -3.86
N GLY A 131 4.33 1.87 -4.79
CA GLY A 131 4.72 3.21 -5.21
C GLY A 131 5.41 4.06 -4.13
N MET A 132 5.88 5.21 -4.56
CA MET A 132 6.52 6.23 -3.73
C MET A 132 5.79 7.56 -3.88
N VAL A 133 5.67 8.30 -2.79
CA VAL A 133 5.19 9.69 -2.74
C VAL A 133 6.05 10.55 -3.66
N TYR A 134 5.37 11.22 -4.59
CA TYR A 134 5.96 12.12 -5.57
C TYR A 134 5.55 13.57 -5.36
N LYS A 135 4.26 13.82 -5.06
CA LYS A 135 3.74 15.16 -4.77
C LYS A 135 2.88 15.16 -3.52
N ASN A 136 2.82 16.32 -2.88
CA ASN A 136 1.97 16.62 -1.72
C ASN A 136 2.28 15.77 -0.48
N SER A 137 3.55 15.47 -0.21
CA SER A 137 3.97 14.61 0.91
C SER A 137 3.52 15.12 2.30
N SER A 138 3.33 16.44 2.45
CA SER A 138 3.02 17.08 3.74
C SER A 138 1.53 17.14 4.12
N GLN A 139 0.60 16.80 3.21
CA GLN A 139 -0.84 17.10 3.37
C GLN A 139 -1.53 16.36 4.52
N ALA A 140 -1.15 15.11 4.79
CA ALA A 140 -1.80 14.28 5.80
C ALA A 140 -0.81 13.29 6.41
N ILE A 141 -1.24 12.51 7.42
CA ILE A 141 -0.54 11.28 7.80
C ILE A 141 -0.71 10.26 6.68
N SER A 142 0.32 9.48 6.36
CA SER A 142 0.18 8.43 5.36
C SER A 142 -0.59 7.25 5.94
N THR A 143 -1.43 6.61 5.13
CA THR A 143 -2.15 5.42 5.60
C THR A 143 -1.19 4.23 5.68
N TYR A 144 -1.47 3.28 6.57
CA TYR A 144 -0.68 2.06 6.70
C TYR A 144 -0.50 1.33 5.37
N GLN A 145 -1.55 1.29 4.54
CA GLN A 145 -1.52 0.57 3.26
C GLN A 145 -0.69 1.26 2.19
N GLN A 146 -0.53 2.59 2.25
CA GLN A 146 0.16 3.33 1.20
C GLN A 146 1.62 3.65 1.56
N GLY A 147 1.94 3.77 2.85
CA GLY A 147 3.31 4.02 3.32
C GLY A 147 3.82 5.42 2.99
N TYR A 148 5.02 5.79 3.43
CA TYR A 148 5.57 7.13 3.23
C TYR A 148 7.03 7.05 2.80
N ASN A 149 7.48 8.06 2.06
CA ASN A 149 8.89 8.33 1.81
C ASN A 149 9.12 9.84 1.75
N TYR A 150 10.36 10.24 2.00
CA TYR A 150 10.77 11.62 1.76
C TYR A 150 10.85 11.91 0.25
N SER A 151 10.70 13.18 -0.12
CA SER A 151 10.67 13.63 -1.52
C SER A 151 11.95 13.30 -2.29
N TYR A 152 13.12 13.34 -1.63
CA TYR A 152 14.41 13.06 -2.28
C TYR A 152 14.51 11.63 -2.83
N TYR A 153 13.67 10.68 -2.43
CA TYR A 153 13.79 9.28 -2.86
C TYR A 153 13.72 9.13 -4.38
N LEU A 154 12.81 9.88 -5.01
CA LEU A 154 12.62 9.83 -6.45
C LEU A 154 13.74 10.52 -7.22
N GLU A 155 14.37 11.54 -6.62
CA GLU A 155 15.53 12.20 -7.20
C GLU A 155 16.73 11.25 -7.28
N HIS A 156 16.96 10.48 -6.22
CA HIS A 156 18.02 9.46 -6.18
C HIS A 156 17.76 8.33 -7.18
N LEU A 157 16.52 7.83 -7.26
CA LEU A 157 16.13 6.82 -8.25
C LEU A 157 16.36 7.33 -9.68
N LYS A 158 15.92 8.55 -9.97
CA LYS A 158 16.10 9.20 -11.27
C LYS A 158 17.58 9.40 -11.61
N ALA A 159 18.39 9.84 -10.64
CA ALA A 159 19.84 10.01 -10.80
C ALA A 159 20.55 8.68 -11.08
N PHE A 160 20.06 7.57 -10.51
CA PHE A 160 20.58 6.22 -10.78
C PHE A 160 20.16 5.67 -12.15
N GLY A 161 19.08 6.19 -12.74
CA GLY A 161 18.58 5.80 -14.07
C GLY A 161 17.19 5.16 -14.08
N PHE A 162 16.46 5.16 -12.95
CA PHE A 162 15.07 4.73 -12.95
C PHE A 162 14.18 5.74 -13.71
N THR A 163 13.20 5.20 -14.43
CA THR A 163 12.16 5.95 -15.12
C THR A 163 10.80 5.72 -14.47
N PHE A 164 9.83 6.55 -14.84
CA PHE A 164 8.44 6.41 -14.43
C PHE A 164 7.78 5.21 -15.11
N ALA A 165 7.12 4.36 -14.33
CA ALA A 165 6.35 3.22 -14.83
C ALA A 165 4.83 3.42 -14.72
N LYS A 166 4.32 3.84 -13.55
CA LYS A 166 2.88 4.04 -13.32
C LYS A 166 2.61 5.10 -12.26
N LYS A 167 1.57 5.93 -12.45
CA LYS A 167 1.15 7.00 -11.53
C LYS A 167 -0.20 6.64 -10.95
N TYR A 168 -0.39 7.00 -9.69
CA TYR A 168 -1.69 6.97 -9.05
C TYR A 168 -1.80 8.09 -8.00
N ASN A 169 -3.00 8.35 -7.54
CA ASN A 169 -3.37 9.43 -6.64
C ASN A 169 -4.15 8.88 -5.43
N GLU A 170 -3.89 9.49 -4.29
CA GLU A 170 -4.63 9.34 -3.05
C GLU A 170 -5.57 10.52 -2.87
N TYR A 171 -6.79 10.26 -2.44
CA TYR A 171 -7.83 11.24 -2.20
C TYR A 171 -8.39 11.07 -0.80
N SER A 172 -8.82 12.16 -0.17
CA SER A 172 -9.86 12.09 0.84
C SER A 172 -11.21 12.36 0.20
N LEU A 173 -12.22 11.64 0.68
CA LEU A 173 -13.60 11.81 0.25
C LEU A 173 -14.39 12.50 1.36
N THR A 174 -15.14 13.51 0.97
CA THR A 174 -16.13 14.17 1.82
C THR A 174 -17.48 14.05 1.16
N LEU A 175 -18.51 13.76 1.95
CA LEU A 175 -19.88 13.72 1.46
C LEU A 175 -20.30 15.12 1.00
N LYS A 176 -21.01 15.21 -0.12
CA LYS A 176 -21.57 16.47 -0.60
C LYS A 176 -22.75 16.90 0.28
N ASP A 177 -22.93 18.20 0.46
CA ASP A 177 -24.03 18.73 1.28
C ASP A 177 -25.42 18.55 0.64
N ASN A 178 -25.50 18.32 -0.67
CA ASN A 178 -26.73 18.40 -1.46
C ASN A 178 -27.08 17.07 -2.16
N PHE A 179 -27.42 16.03 -1.42
CA PHE A 179 -27.97 14.80 -1.98
C PHE A 179 -29.14 14.26 -1.13
N ASP A 180 -30.10 13.58 -1.77
CA ASP A 180 -31.24 12.96 -1.09
C ASP A 180 -30.94 11.48 -0.79
N LEU A 181 -31.01 11.09 0.48
CA LEU A 181 -30.82 9.69 0.90
C LEU A 181 -31.85 8.74 0.31
N THR A 182 -33.05 9.22 0.02
CA THR A 182 -34.11 8.44 -0.62
C THR A 182 -33.69 8.08 -2.04
N ASP A 183 -33.21 9.06 -2.80
CA ASP A 183 -32.67 8.85 -4.15
C ASP A 183 -31.47 7.91 -4.15
N VAL A 184 -30.60 7.98 -3.12
CA VAL A 184 -29.49 7.04 -2.95
C VAL A 184 -30.00 5.62 -2.81
N LYS A 185 -30.97 5.39 -1.92
CA LYS A 185 -31.55 4.05 -1.68
C LYS A 185 -32.22 3.51 -2.94
N ASP A 186 -33.01 4.35 -3.62
CA ASP A 186 -33.67 3.98 -4.86
C ASP A 186 -32.67 3.63 -5.96
N ASN A 187 -31.56 4.37 -6.07
CA ASN A 187 -30.50 4.06 -7.02
C ASN A 187 -29.82 2.72 -6.69
N ILE A 188 -29.57 2.42 -5.41
CA ILE A 188 -29.02 1.12 -4.98
C ILE A 188 -29.99 -0.01 -5.38
N TYR A 189 -31.27 0.07 -5.02
CA TYR A 189 -32.27 -0.96 -5.32
C TYR A 189 -32.48 -1.15 -6.83
N LYS A 190 -32.49 -0.05 -7.59
CA LYS A 190 -32.58 -0.07 -9.05
C LYS A 190 -31.41 -0.82 -9.67
N ASN A 191 -30.17 -0.54 -9.24
CA ASN A 191 -28.99 -1.21 -9.78
C ASN A 191 -28.90 -2.67 -9.35
N LEU A 192 -29.26 -3.00 -8.10
CA LEU A 192 -29.39 -4.39 -7.64
C LEU A 192 -30.38 -5.17 -8.51
N SER A 193 -31.57 -4.62 -8.74
CA SER A 193 -32.62 -5.27 -9.54
C SER A 193 -32.22 -5.40 -11.00
N LYS A 194 -31.70 -4.33 -11.61
CA LYS A 194 -31.28 -4.29 -13.01
C LYS A 194 -30.20 -5.32 -13.32
N ALA A 195 -29.19 -5.42 -12.45
CA ALA A 195 -28.08 -6.35 -12.63
C ALA A 195 -28.32 -7.73 -12.01
N LYS A 196 -29.49 -7.96 -11.41
CA LYS A 196 -29.84 -9.19 -10.68
C LYS A 196 -28.77 -9.56 -9.64
N LEU A 197 -28.44 -8.58 -8.81
CA LEU A 197 -27.44 -8.69 -7.76
C LEU A 197 -28.10 -8.67 -6.39
N ARG A 198 -27.45 -9.35 -5.45
CA ARG A 198 -27.86 -9.41 -4.05
C ARG A 198 -26.69 -9.03 -3.15
N LEU A 199 -27.00 -8.28 -2.09
CA LEU A 199 -26.05 -8.02 -1.00
C LEU A 199 -25.96 -9.26 -0.11
N VAL A 200 -24.74 -9.66 0.24
CA VAL A 200 -24.54 -10.72 1.23
C VAL A 200 -24.74 -10.14 2.62
N GLU A 201 -25.74 -10.68 3.33
CA GLU A 201 -26.07 -10.33 4.71
C GLU A 201 -25.24 -11.13 5.73
N GLY A 202 -25.33 -10.72 7.00
CA GLY A 202 -24.69 -11.40 8.12
C GLY A 202 -23.38 -10.77 8.59
N SER A 203 -22.81 -11.34 9.66
CA SER A 203 -21.58 -10.82 10.29
C SER A 203 -20.37 -10.88 9.37
N ILE A 204 -19.40 -10.00 9.57
CA ILE A 204 -18.12 -10.03 8.84
C ILE A 204 -17.42 -11.39 8.97
N LYS A 205 -17.48 -12.03 10.15
CA LYS A 205 -16.91 -13.37 10.37
C LYS A 205 -17.54 -14.42 9.45
N PHE A 206 -18.86 -14.38 9.29
CA PHE A 206 -19.58 -15.26 8.37
C PHE A 206 -19.18 -14.98 6.92
N LYS A 207 -19.23 -13.72 6.50
CA LYS A 207 -18.86 -13.32 5.13
C LYS A 207 -17.45 -13.76 4.76
N VAL A 208 -16.49 -13.56 5.66
CA VAL A 208 -15.10 -14.00 5.48
C VAL A 208 -15.01 -15.53 5.36
N ALA A 209 -15.66 -16.27 6.25
CA ALA A 209 -15.63 -17.73 6.24
C ALA A 209 -16.20 -18.31 4.92
N MET A 210 -17.27 -17.71 4.39
CA MET A 210 -17.98 -18.23 3.23
C MET A 210 -17.44 -17.71 1.88
N TYR A 211 -16.99 -16.46 1.82
CA TYR A 211 -16.75 -15.77 0.55
C TYR A 211 -15.31 -15.32 0.33
N ALA A 212 -14.42 -15.39 1.32
CA ALA A 212 -13.06 -14.86 1.14
C ALA A 212 -12.33 -15.46 -0.05
N ARG A 213 -12.50 -16.77 -0.34
CA ARG A 213 -11.84 -17.41 -1.49
C ARG A 213 -12.33 -16.79 -2.80
N LYS A 214 -13.65 -16.71 -2.96
CA LYS A 214 -14.29 -16.08 -4.12
C LYS A 214 -13.90 -14.61 -4.29
N ILE A 215 -13.71 -13.86 -3.19
CA ILE A 215 -13.18 -12.49 -3.23
C ILE A 215 -11.75 -12.48 -3.78
N PHE A 216 -10.88 -13.38 -3.32
CA PHE A 216 -9.51 -13.48 -3.83
C PHE A 216 -9.44 -13.91 -5.29
N ASP A 217 -10.29 -14.86 -5.69
CA ASP A 217 -10.40 -15.28 -7.09
C ASP A 217 -10.83 -14.07 -7.95
N LEU A 218 -11.82 -13.30 -7.49
CA LEU A 218 -12.22 -12.06 -8.15
C LEU A 218 -11.09 -11.02 -8.17
N MET A 219 -10.31 -10.86 -7.09
CA MET A 219 -9.14 -9.97 -7.06
C MET A 219 -8.07 -10.42 -8.05
N TYR A 220 -7.85 -11.72 -8.19
CA TYR A 220 -6.90 -12.29 -9.12
C TYR A 220 -7.33 -12.02 -10.57
N GLU A 221 -8.60 -12.29 -10.91
CA GLU A 221 -9.17 -12.00 -12.23
C GLU A 221 -9.18 -10.49 -12.56
N ASN A 222 -9.39 -9.65 -11.54
CA ASN A 222 -9.37 -8.19 -11.65
C ASN A 222 -8.01 -7.56 -11.41
N SER A 223 -6.99 -8.36 -11.12
CA SER A 223 -5.63 -7.84 -11.03
C SER A 223 -5.23 -7.42 -12.45
N ILE A 224 -5.56 -6.16 -12.76
CA ILE A 224 -5.08 -5.38 -13.90
C ILE A 224 -3.56 -5.16 -13.74
N SER A 225 -2.97 -5.55 -12.61
CA SER A 225 -1.55 -5.35 -12.40
C SER A 225 -0.79 -6.21 -13.39
N SER A 226 0.30 -5.64 -13.92
CA SER A 226 1.35 -6.39 -14.58
C SER A 226 2.08 -7.36 -13.62
N TYR A 227 1.48 -7.68 -12.45
CA TYR A 227 2.11 -8.14 -11.23
C TYR A 227 1.29 -9.24 -10.51
N PRO A 228 1.29 -10.50 -10.99
CA PRO A 228 0.36 -11.55 -10.57
C PRO A 228 0.33 -11.81 -9.05
N LEU A 229 -0.88 -11.85 -8.49
CA LEU A 229 -1.15 -12.30 -7.13
C LEU A 229 -1.09 -13.83 -7.07
N VAL A 230 -0.02 -14.42 -6.53
CA VAL A 230 0.04 -15.88 -6.33
C VAL A 230 -0.60 -16.24 -5.00
N ILE A 231 -1.84 -16.74 -5.04
CA ILE A 231 -2.59 -17.12 -3.86
C ILE A 231 -2.57 -18.66 -3.74
N THR A 232 -1.60 -19.19 -2.99
CA THR A 232 -1.63 -20.60 -2.56
C THR A 232 -2.61 -20.79 -1.42
N ASP A 233 -3.11 -22.00 -1.17
CA ASP A 233 -4.00 -22.28 -0.01
C ASP A 233 -3.38 -21.83 1.31
N LYS A 234 -2.06 -21.95 1.47
CA LYS A 234 -1.34 -21.50 2.67
C LYS A 234 -1.29 -19.97 2.79
N VAL A 235 -1.09 -19.26 1.67
CA VAL A 235 -1.15 -17.79 1.62
C VAL A 235 -2.56 -17.32 1.93
N TYR A 236 -3.56 -17.96 1.30
CA TYR A 236 -4.99 -17.74 1.52
C TYR A 236 -5.38 -17.93 3.00
N LEU A 237 -5.07 -19.08 3.60
CA LEU A 237 -5.38 -19.37 5.00
C LEU A 237 -4.72 -18.40 5.98
N ASN A 238 -3.50 -17.95 5.70
CA ASN A 238 -2.85 -16.96 6.54
C ASN A 238 -3.44 -15.56 6.33
N TYR A 239 -3.81 -15.20 5.11
CA TYR A 239 -4.49 -13.94 4.85
C TYR A 239 -5.87 -13.93 5.51
N LEU A 240 -6.62 -15.05 5.43
CA LEU A 240 -7.82 -15.29 6.21
C LEU A 240 -7.62 -15.13 7.71
N LYS A 241 -6.50 -15.61 8.26
CA LYS A 241 -6.17 -15.41 9.68
C LYS A 241 -5.90 -13.94 10.01
N THR A 242 -5.31 -13.18 9.09
CA THR A 242 -5.15 -11.72 9.21
C THR A 242 -6.51 -11.02 9.12
N ILE A 243 -7.33 -11.38 8.13
CA ILE A 243 -8.72 -10.91 7.95
C ILE A 243 -9.61 -11.31 9.13
N LYS A 244 -9.38 -12.44 9.78
CA LYS A 244 -10.13 -12.84 10.98
C LYS A 244 -9.91 -11.89 12.16
N ASN A 245 -8.80 -11.15 12.14
CA ASN A 245 -8.55 -10.04 13.07
C ASN A 245 -9.08 -8.70 12.54
N LEU A 246 -9.83 -8.69 11.42
CA LEU A 246 -10.67 -7.53 11.08
C LEU A 246 -11.57 -7.25 12.27
N PHE A 247 -11.73 -5.97 12.51
CA PHE A 247 -12.39 -5.49 13.70
C PHE A 247 -13.90 -5.56 13.50
N GLU A 248 -14.62 -5.58 14.61
CA GLU A 248 -16.09 -5.49 14.58
C GLU A 248 -16.57 -4.19 13.91
N SER A 249 -15.70 -3.18 13.81
CA SER A 249 -15.97 -1.92 13.14
C SER A 249 -15.55 -1.84 11.67
N ASP A 250 -15.04 -2.94 11.09
CA ASP A 250 -14.73 -2.98 9.66
C ASP A 250 -15.97 -3.43 8.88
N ASP A 251 -16.21 -2.84 7.72
CA ASP A 251 -17.36 -3.15 6.87
C ASP A 251 -16.93 -3.91 5.63
N LEU A 252 -17.32 -5.19 5.55
CA LEU A 252 -17.17 -6.01 4.36
C LEU A 252 -18.49 -6.09 3.59
N ILE A 253 -18.51 -5.44 2.43
CA ILE A 253 -19.62 -5.43 1.48
C ILE A 253 -19.29 -6.43 0.37
N ILE A 254 -20.24 -7.30 0.06
CA ILE A 254 -20.12 -8.33 -0.98
C ILE A 254 -21.40 -8.34 -1.80
N LEU A 255 -21.24 -8.30 -3.11
CA LEU A 255 -22.32 -8.47 -4.09
C LEU A 255 -22.15 -9.80 -4.79
N ILE A 256 -23.26 -10.54 -4.88
CA ILE A 256 -23.35 -11.81 -5.61
C ILE A 256 -24.43 -11.75 -6.68
N ASN A 257 -24.28 -12.54 -7.74
CA ASN A 257 -25.31 -12.71 -8.76
C ASN A 257 -26.28 -13.87 -8.41
N ASP A 258 -27.21 -14.17 -9.31
CA ASP A 258 -28.17 -15.28 -9.17
C ASP A 258 -27.52 -16.67 -9.12
N SER A 259 -26.25 -16.81 -9.53
CA SER A 259 -25.47 -18.05 -9.46
C SER A 259 -24.57 -18.13 -8.22
N ASP A 260 -24.76 -17.23 -7.23
CA ASP A 260 -23.95 -17.12 -6.01
C ASP A 260 -22.45 -16.86 -6.28
N GLU A 261 -22.11 -16.31 -7.44
CA GLU A 261 -20.76 -15.86 -7.77
C GLU A 261 -20.52 -14.48 -7.19
N VAL A 262 -19.32 -14.24 -6.64
CA VAL A 262 -18.95 -12.92 -6.12
C VAL A 262 -18.61 -12.02 -7.30
N VAL A 263 -19.41 -10.98 -7.51
CA VAL A 263 -19.22 -10.01 -8.59
C VAL A 263 -18.71 -8.66 -8.10
N GLY A 264 -18.69 -8.43 -6.78
CA GLY A 264 -18.15 -7.23 -6.19
C GLY A 264 -17.77 -7.42 -4.72
N SER A 265 -16.67 -6.79 -4.31
CA SER A 265 -16.33 -6.66 -2.90
C SER A 265 -15.70 -5.31 -2.59
N MET A 266 -16.10 -4.71 -1.47
CA MET A 266 -15.50 -3.52 -0.89
C MET A 266 -15.23 -3.78 0.59
N LEU A 267 -14.02 -3.47 1.04
CA LEU A 267 -13.67 -3.49 2.46
C LEU A 267 -13.34 -2.07 2.91
N ILE A 268 -14.06 -1.62 3.93
CA ILE A 268 -13.80 -0.38 4.64
C ILE A 268 -13.22 -0.76 6.01
N THR A 269 -12.09 -0.15 6.37
CA THR A 269 -11.40 -0.40 7.63
C THR A 269 -11.18 0.90 8.38
N LYS A 270 -11.15 0.86 9.70
CA LYS A 270 -10.69 2.04 10.47
C LYS A 270 -9.24 2.40 10.13
N ASN A 271 -8.97 3.69 9.98
CA ASN A 271 -7.61 4.19 9.79
C ASN A 271 -6.82 4.00 11.10
N THR A 272 -5.74 3.23 11.04
CA THR A 272 -4.90 2.89 12.22
C THR A 272 -3.64 3.75 12.32
N SER A 273 -3.46 4.72 11.43
CA SER A 273 -2.18 5.39 11.22
C SER A 273 -1.71 6.21 12.42
N LEU A 274 -2.62 6.93 13.07
CA LEU A 274 -2.30 7.70 14.29
C LEU A 274 -1.99 6.77 15.48
N GLY A 275 -2.74 5.69 15.63
CA GLY A 275 -2.44 4.64 16.63
C GLY A 275 -1.09 3.96 16.38
N LEU A 276 -0.70 3.75 15.12
CA LEU A 276 0.62 3.24 14.74
C LEU A 276 1.73 4.24 15.05
N GLN A 277 1.50 5.52 14.81
CA GLN A 277 2.47 6.59 15.05
C GLN A 277 2.74 6.77 16.54
N THR A 278 1.69 6.90 17.36
CA THR A 278 1.79 7.06 18.83
C THR A 278 2.52 5.90 19.51
N THR A 279 2.48 4.71 18.90
CA THR A 279 3.04 3.49 19.47
C THR A 279 4.32 3.04 18.77
N MET A 280 4.80 3.79 17.78
CA MET A 280 5.93 3.42 16.92
C MET A 280 5.80 2.00 16.33
N GLY A 281 4.57 1.58 16.01
CA GLY A 281 4.26 0.27 15.46
C GLY A 281 4.37 -0.92 16.43
N ARG A 282 4.51 -0.69 17.75
CA ARG A 282 4.77 -1.73 18.78
C ARG A 282 3.53 -2.42 19.36
N VAL A 283 2.32 -2.08 18.92
CA VAL A 283 1.09 -2.59 19.56
C VAL A 283 0.78 -4.05 19.24
N PHE A 284 0.04 -4.70 20.16
CA PHE A 284 -0.95 -5.69 19.77
C PHE A 284 -2.20 -4.94 19.32
N VAL A 285 -2.64 -5.24 18.09
CA VAL A 285 -3.92 -4.87 17.50
C VAL A 285 -5.04 -5.13 18.52
N SER A 286 -5.37 -4.14 19.34
CA SER A 286 -6.27 -4.22 20.50
C SER A 286 -7.02 -2.91 20.62
N LYS A 287 -8.12 -2.91 21.40
CA LYS A 287 -8.97 -1.74 21.64
C LYS A 287 -8.15 -0.50 22.08
N THR A 288 -7.02 -0.73 22.76
CA THR A 288 -6.06 0.29 23.19
C THR A 288 -5.48 1.12 22.04
N MET A 289 -5.29 0.54 20.86
CA MET A 289 -4.74 1.24 19.69
C MET A 289 -5.67 2.33 19.16
N TYR A 290 -6.99 2.07 19.23
CA TYR A 290 -8.03 3.02 18.84
C TYR A 290 -8.28 4.08 19.92
N THR A 291 -8.05 3.76 21.19
CA THR A 291 -8.18 4.73 22.30
C THR A 291 -6.94 5.60 22.51
N VAL A 292 -5.74 5.11 22.20
CA VAL A 292 -4.47 5.86 22.39
C VAL A 292 -4.18 6.83 21.24
N GLY A 293 -4.80 6.64 20.07
CA GLY A 293 -4.76 7.60 18.97
C GLY A 293 -5.49 8.92 19.26
N GLY A 294 -6.17 9.05 20.41
CA GLY A 294 -7.07 10.17 20.68
C GLY A 294 -8.36 10.08 19.85
N GLU A 295 -9.37 10.82 20.26
CA GLU A 295 -10.65 10.99 19.55
C GLU A 295 -10.48 11.80 18.25
N TYR A 296 -9.48 11.48 17.42
CA TYR A 296 -9.28 12.11 16.13
C TYR A 296 -10.09 11.37 15.06
N LYS A 297 -11.35 11.82 14.91
CA LYS A 297 -12.29 11.59 13.79
C LYS A 297 -12.57 10.11 13.42
N ASN A 298 -13.78 9.82 12.97
CA ASN A 298 -14.12 8.52 12.38
C ASN A 298 -13.44 8.34 11.01
N GLU A 299 -12.10 8.36 10.98
CA GLU A 299 -11.31 8.16 9.78
C GLU A 299 -11.27 6.68 9.39
N HIS A 300 -11.60 6.42 8.14
CA HIS A 300 -11.62 5.08 7.55
C HIS A 300 -10.82 5.07 6.25
N ASP A 301 -10.37 3.87 5.87
CA ASP A 301 -9.67 3.59 4.63
C ASP A 301 -10.51 2.60 3.83
N ILE A 302 -10.64 2.80 2.51
CA ILE A 302 -11.11 1.72 1.63
C ILE A 302 -9.92 0.81 1.32
N SER A 303 -9.84 -0.29 2.06
CA SER A 303 -8.75 -1.26 1.99
C SER A 303 -8.66 -1.95 0.62
N TRP A 304 -9.81 -2.24 0.02
CA TRP A 304 -9.92 -2.66 -1.38
C TRP A 304 -11.32 -2.39 -1.90
N MET A 305 -11.40 -2.27 -3.23
CA MET A 305 -12.66 -2.20 -3.94
C MET A 305 -12.50 -2.86 -5.31
N ILE A 306 -13.21 -3.96 -5.53
CA ILE A 306 -13.12 -4.80 -6.72
C ILE A 306 -14.51 -5.10 -7.26
N SER A 307 -14.60 -5.26 -8.58
CA SER A 307 -15.83 -5.68 -9.24
C SER A 307 -15.52 -6.45 -10.50
N ASN A 308 -16.35 -7.43 -10.82
CA ASN A 308 -16.30 -8.16 -12.08
C ASN A 308 -16.52 -7.18 -13.25
N LYS A 309 -15.78 -7.38 -14.34
CA LYS A 309 -15.81 -6.50 -15.52
C LYS A 309 -17.22 -6.34 -16.10
N ASN A 310 -18.02 -7.39 -16.09
CA ASN A 310 -19.38 -7.40 -16.64
C ASN A 310 -20.39 -6.62 -15.79
N TYR A 311 -20.08 -6.40 -14.52
CA TYR A 311 -20.94 -5.71 -13.55
C TYR A 311 -20.33 -4.40 -13.06
N ASN A 312 -19.26 -3.93 -13.72
CA ASN A 312 -18.41 -2.88 -13.16
C ASN A 312 -19.18 -1.59 -12.86
N LYS A 313 -20.06 -1.16 -13.77
CA LYS A 313 -20.84 0.07 -13.61
C LYS A 313 -21.81 -0.03 -12.45
N GLU A 314 -22.68 -1.05 -12.46
CA GLU A 314 -23.72 -1.24 -11.46
C GLU A 314 -23.13 -1.48 -10.06
N VAL A 315 -22.04 -2.26 -9.95
CA VAL A 315 -21.36 -2.47 -8.67
C VAL A 315 -20.80 -1.17 -8.09
N MET A 316 -20.28 -0.27 -8.93
CA MET A 316 -19.70 0.99 -8.46
C MET A 316 -20.76 1.99 -8.01
N GLU A 317 -21.90 2.06 -8.72
CA GLU A 317 -23.09 2.82 -8.30
C GLU A 317 -23.64 2.31 -6.96
N ILE A 318 -23.72 0.99 -6.79
CA ILE A 318 -24.16 0.39 -5.52
C ILE A 318 -23.16 0.70 -4.40
N PHE A 319 -21.86 0.55 -4.65
CA PHE A 319 -20.83 0.82 -3.63
C PHE A 319 -20.77 2.28 -3.23
N SER A 320 -20.85 3.22 -4.18
CA SER A 320 -20.87 4.65 -3.86
C SER A 320 -22.11 5.04 -3.06
N GLY A 321 -23.29 4.51 -3.42
CA GLY A 321 -24.52 4.73 -2.66
C GLY A 321 -24.47 4.17 -1.24
N ILE A 322 -24.01 2.93 -1.06
CA ILE A 322 -23.84 2.33 0.29
C ILE A 322 -22.86 3.15 1.12
N LEU A 323 -21.80 3.67 0.48
CA LEU A 323 -20.85 4.53 1.18
C LEU A 323 -21.49 5.85 1.61
N ALA A 324 -22.31 6.46 0.76
CA ALA A 324 -23.00 7.71 1.07
C ALA A 324 -23.96 7.55 2.26
N GLU A 325 -24.75 6.47 2.29
CA GLU A 325 -25.61 6.14 3.43
C GLU A 325 -24.80 5.96 4.73
N LYS A 326 -23.63 5.33 4.65
CA LYS A 326 -22.75 5.13 5.81
C LYS A 326 -22.15 6.42 6.33
N PHE A 327 -21.74 7.34 5.45
CA PHE A 327 -21.19 8.64 5.84
C PHE A 327 -22.22 9.49 6.58
N GLU A 328 -23.43 9.56 6.04
CA GLU A 328 -24.54 10.31 6.64
C GLU A 328 -24.88 9.77 8.04
N THR A 329 -24.88 8.45 8.20
CA THR A 329 -25.29 7.81 9.45
C THR A 329 -24.20 7.76 10.52
N ASN A 330 -22.91 7.80 10.15
CA ASN A 330 -21.80 7.52 11.08
C ASN A 330 -20.70 8.59 11.12
N ASP A 331 -20.90 9.76 10.50
CA ASP A 331 -19.94 10.88 10.44
C ASP A 331 -18.53 10.43 10.00
N TYR A 332 -18.46 9.70 8.88
CA TYR A 332 -17.19 9.15 8.38
C TYR A 332 -16.34 10.21 7.68
N TYR A 333 -15.02 10.10 7.88
CA TYR A 333 -14.01 10.71 7.01
C TYR A 333 -13.25 9.58 6.30
N MET A 334 -13.15 9.59 4.97
CA MET A 334 -12.55 8.46 4.24
C MET A 334 -11.31 8.87 3.47
N ILE A 335 -10.28 8.03 3.55
CA ILE A 335 -9.12 8.09 2.67
C ILE A 335 -9.18 6.95 1.65
N PHE A 336 -8.88 7.29 0.41
CA PHE A 336 -9.04 6.43 -0.75
C PHE A 336 -7.87 6.55 -1.74
N SER A 337 -7.51 5.47 -2.45
CA SER A 337 -6.49 5.49 -3.51
C SER A 337 -7.07 5.05 -4.86
N ASN A 338 -6.87 5.85 -5.91
CA ASN A 338 -7.39 5.55 -7.25
C ASN A 338 -6.73 4.36 -7.93
N LEU A 339 -5.70 3.73 -7.34
CA LEU A 339 -5.22 2.43 -7.79
C LEU A 339 -6.34 1.41 -7.98
N TRP A 340 -7.40 1.52 -7.16
CA TRP A 340 -8.59 0.68 -7.20
C TRP A 340 -9.70 1.25 -8.10
N ILE A 341 -9.59 2.51 -8.52
CA ILE A 341 -10.47 3.25 -9.46
C ILE A 341 -9.71 3.57 -10.75
N ASN A 342 -9.47 2.55 -11.58
CA ASN A 342 -8.77 2.71 -12.86
C ASN A 342 -9.70 2.92 -14.08
N SER A 343 -10.92 3.42 -13.90
CA SER A 343 -11.80 3.77 -15.03
C SER A 343 -12.66 5.01 -14.73
N ASP A 344 -12.95 5.80 -15.78
CA ASP A 344 -13.81 6.99 -15.68
C ASP A 344 -15.18 6.66 -15.09
N THR A 345 -15.70 5.46 -15.38
CA THR A 345 -16.96 4.93 -14.83
C THR A 345 -16.95 4.87 -13.30
N LYS A 346 -15.81 4.51 -12.69
CA LYS A 346 -15.69 4.42 -11.23
C LYS A 346 -15.63 5.80 -10.58
N LYS A 347 -14.94 6.76 -11.23
CA LYS A 347 -14.86 8.13 -10.72
C LYS A 347 -16.22 8.81 -10.76
N GLN A 348 -16.94 8.67 -11.87
CA GLN A 348 -18.29 9.21 -12.05
C GLN A 348 -19.28 8.72 -10.97
N ALA A 349 -19.31 7.41 -10.69
CA ALA A 349 -20.23 6.86 -9.70
C ALA A 349 -20.04 7.44 -8.28
N PHE A 350 -18.80 7.74 -7.89
CA PHE A 350 -18.49 8.35 -6.60
C PHE A 350 -18.65 9.87 -6.61
N GLU A 351 -18.36 10.54 -7.72
CA GLU A 351 -18.55 12.00 -7.87
C GLU A 351 -20.03 12.41 -7.75
N ASN A 352 -20.98 11.48 -7.91
CA ASN A 352 -22.40 11.76 -7.63
C ASN A 352 -22.64 12.15 -6.16
N TYR A 353 -21.87 11.59 -5.21
CA TYR A 353 -22.13 11.75 -3.78
C TYR A 353 -20.97 12.38 -3.01
N PHE A 354 -19.76 12.34 -3.56
CA PHE A 354 -18.54 12.74 -2.84
C PHE A 354 -17.74 13.79 -3.59
N ASP A 355 -17.14 14.70 -2.84
CA ASP A 355 -16.05 15.56 -3.29
C ASP A 355 -14.71 14.87 -3.07
N PHE A 356 -13.83 14.99 -4.06
CA PHE A 356 -12.51 14.38 -4.05
C PHE A 356 -11.44 15.43 -3.77
N ASN A 357 -10.74 15.28 -2.65
CA ASN A 357 -9.62 16.14 -2.28
C ASN A 357 -8.30 15.38 -2.49
N LEU A 358 -7.45 15.84 -3.42
CA LEU A 358 -6.18 15.17 -3.72
C LEU A 358 -5.22 15.29 -2.53
N LEU A 359 -4.91 14.17 -1.88
CA LEU A 359 -3.94 14.10 -0.80
C LEU A 359 -2.52 13.97 -1.32
N ARG A 360 -2.25 12.97 -2.18
CA ARG A 360 -0.91 12.68 -2.71
C ARG A 360 -0.96 12.13 -4.12
N SER A 361 0.12 12.36 -4.87
CA SER A 361 0.42 11.58 -6.07
C SER A 361 1.61 10.68 -5.82
N ARG A 362 1.57 9.49 -6.40
CA ARG A 362 2.60 8.47 -6.25
C ARG A 362 3.04 7.88 -7.58
N LEU A 363 4.28 7.44 -7.61
CA LEU A 363 4.90 6.81 -8.77
C LEU A 363 5.43 5.43 -8.41
N ILE A 364 5.22 4.48 -9.31
CA ILE A 364 6.02 3.26 -9.42
C ILE A 364 7.10 3.56 -10.45
N THR A 365 8.35 3.22 -10.12
CA THR A 365 9.51 3.43 -10.97
C THR A 365 10.06 2.10 -11.48
N SER A 366 10.76 2.15 -12.62
CA SER A 366 11.39 0.98 -13.22
C SER A 366 12.79 1.30 -13.74
N LEU A 367 13.70 0.34 -13.62
CA LEU A 367 15.01 0.35 -14.25
C LEU A 367 15.07 -0.79 -15.27
N ASN A 368 15.36 -0.48 -16.52
CA ASN A 368 15.52 -1.48 -17.58
C ASN A 368 16.96 -2.01 -17.60
N LEU A 369 17.13 -3.33 -17.64
CA LEU A 369 18.44 -4.00 -17.64
C LEU A 369 18.88 -4.52 -19.01
N LYS A 370 17.98 -4.54 -20.01
CA LYS A 370 18.28 -5.07 -21.37
C LYS A 370 19.20 -4.14 -22.16
N ASN A 371 19.21 -2.85 -21.85
CA ASN A 371 20.12 -1.87 -22.44
C ASN A 371 21.07 -1.40 -21.36
N ASN A 372 22.33 -1.87 -21.34
CA ASN A 372 23.40 -1.47 -20.42
C ASN A 372 23.77 0.04 -20.44
N LYS A 373 22.85 0.93 -20.83
CA LYS A 373 22.98 2.39 -20.82
C LYS A 373 22.04 2.96 -19.77
N ILE A 374 22.61 3.40 -18.65
CA ILE A 374 21.99 4.37 -17.75
C ILE A 374 21.87 5.67 -18.56
N SER A 375 20.73 5.90 -19.23
CA SER A 375 20.50 7.11 -20.02
C SER A 375 20.10 8.26 -19.09
N GLY A 376 20.88 9.34 -19.16
CA GLY A 376 20.85 10.47 -18.24
C GLY A 376 19.54 11.28 -18.16
N VAL A 377 19.28 11.73 -16.93
CA VAL A 377 18.64 12.98 -16.49
C VAL A 377 17.78 13.74 -17.52
N VAL A 378 16.47 13.56 -17.45
CA VAL A 378 15.50 14.56 -17.94
C VAL A 378 15.34 15.62 -16.85
N ARG A 379 15.79 16.86 -17.07
CA ARG A 379 15.55 17.98 -16.13
C ARG A 379 14.12 18.49 -16.27
N GLU A 380 13.36 18.46 -15.19
CA GLU A 380 12.23 19.38 -14.99
C GLU A 380 12.50 20.11 -13.68
N LYS A 381 12.37 21.44 -13.71
CA LYS A 381 12.52 22.32 -12.56
C LYS A 381 11.25 22.23 -11.71
N GLU A 382 11.33 21.69 -10.51
CA GLU A 382 10.39 22.00 -9.42
C GLU A 382 11.20 22.36 -8.17
N GLU A 383 10.81 23.44 -7.51
CA GLU A 383 11.46 23.95 -6.30
C GLU A 383 11.11 23.04 -5.11
N PHE A 384 12.10 22.34 -4.57
CA PHE A 384 11.96 21.53 -3.37
C PHE A 384 12.36 22.35 -2.13
N CYS A 385 11.51 22.36 -1.11
CA CYS A 385 11.91 22.76 0.24
C CYS A 385 12.84 21.68 0.82
N VAL A 386 14.14 21.99 0.87
CA VAL A 386 15.15 21.19 1.58
C VAL A 386 15.09 21.52 3.07
N PRO A 387 14.84 20.56 3.98
CA PRO A 387 15.00 20.81 5.42
C PRO A 387 16.49 21.01 5.72
N THR A 388 16.85 22.17 6.28
CA THR A 388 18.19 22.41 6.81
C THR A 388 18.30 21.75 8.18
N PHE A 389 19.08 20.67 8.26
CA PHE A 389 19.47 20.09 9.54
C PHE A 389 20.45 21.03 10.25
N LYS A 390 19.99 21.74 11.29
CA LYS A 390 20.90 22.37 12.26
C LYS A 390 21.50 21.27 13.13
N THR A 391 22.78 20.98 12.93
CA THR A 391 23.57 20.23 13.90
C THR A 391 23.78 21.09 15.13
N ASN A 392 22.99 20.90 16.20
CA ASN A 392 23.34 21.45 17.51
C ASN A 392 24.50 20.61 18.10
N LYS A 393 25.73 21.05 17.82
CA LYS A 393 26.89 20.73 18.65
C LYS A 393 26.92 21.71 19.82
N SER A 394 26.23 21.39 20.90
CA SER A 394 26.54 21.90 22.25
C SER A 394 25.53 21.32 23.24
N GLU A 395 25.92 20.27 23.94
CA GLU A 395 25.53 19.97 25.33
C GLU A 395 26.27 18.69 25.74
N LEU A 396 27.58 18.86 25.87
CA LEU A 396 28.48 18.02 26.66
C LEU A 396 29.43 19.00 27.36
N SER A 397 29.01 19.43 28.55
CA SER A 397 29.86 19.90 29.63
C SER A 397 29.29 19.35 30.93
#